data_AF-A0A6A6MGV0-F1
#
_entry.id   AF-A0A6A6MGV0-F1
#
_cell.length_a   1.000
_cell.length_b   1.000
_cell.length_c   1.000
_cell.angle_alpha   90.00
_cell.angle_beta   90.00
_cell.angle_gamma   90.00
#
_symmetry.space_group_name_H-M   'P 1'
#
loop_
_entity.id
_entity.type
_entity.pdbx_description
1 polymer ?
#
loop_
_entity_poly.entity_id
_entity_poly.type
_entity_poly.pdbx_seq_one_letter_code
_entity_poly.pdbx_strand_id
1 'polypeptide(L)'
;MPNKVSCFGGETDSDTGDYWRLLIEGSGKTWKQDQRIRLQHVDTGGYLHSHDKKYQRIAGGQQEVCGIREKRADNVWLAAEGVYLPVNQS
;
A
#
# COMPACT_ATOMS: atom_id res chain seq x y z
N MET A 1 6.82 16.62 -4.88
CA MET A 1 7.29 15.48 -5.70
C MET A 1 6.76 14.20 -5.06
N PRO A 2 6.27 13.23 -5.83
CA PRO A 2 5.92 11.91 -5.30
C PRO A 2 7.18 11.18 -4.82
N ASN A 3 7.06 10.39 -3.76
CA ASN A 3 8.13 9.51 -3.30
C ASN A 3 8.15 8.22 -4.12
N LYS A 4 9.32 7.74 -4.54
CA LYS A 4 9.43 6.43 -5.18
C LYS A 4 9.02 5.33 -4.21
N VAL A 5 8.28 4.34 -4.71
CA VAL A 5 8.02 3.07 -4.02
C VAL A 5 8.75 1.97 -4.78
N SER A 6 9.30 0.99 -4.07
CA SER A 6 10.03 -0.14 -4.64
C SER A 6 9.85 -1.39 -3.79
N CYS A 7 10.19 -2.53 -4.37
CA CYS A 7 10.49 -3.75 -3.61
C CYS A 7 11.97 -3.73 -3.25
N PHE A 8 12.30 -3.98 -1.99
CA PHE A 8 13.66 -3.94 -1.46
C PHE A 8 13.94 -5.18 -0.59
N GLY A 9 15.21 -5.53 -0.44
CA GLY A 9 15.65 -6.55 0.51
C GLY A 9 15.36 -8.00 0.14
N GLY A 10 15.20 -8.83 1.17
CA GLY A 10 14.98 -10.28 1.11
C GLY A 10 14.55 -10.85 2.46
N GLU A 11 14.48 -12.16 2.62
CA GLU A 11 13.95 -12.79 3.84
C GLU A 11 14.65 -12.35 5.14
N THR A 12 15.94 -12.02 5.06
CA THR A 12 16.77 -11.60 6.19
C THR A 12 17.23 -10.14 6.07
N ASP A 13 16.72 -9.39 5.10
CA ASP A 13 17.17 -8.03 4.81
C ASP A 13 15.95 -7.11 4.69
N SER A 14 15.68 -6.38 5.78
CA SER A 14 14.55 -5.47 5.92
C SER A 14 14.87 -4.39 6.96
N ASP A 15 14.36 -3.18 6.76
CA ASP A 15 14.52 -2.05 7.67
C ASP A 15 13.21 -1.25 7.87
N THR A 16 13.27 -0.08 8.51
CA THR A 16 12.07 0.73 8.78
C THR A 16 11.43 1.30 7.50
N GLY A 17 12.17 1.33 6.39
CA GLY A 17 11.68 1.69 5.07
C GLY A 17 10.71 0.68 4.47
N ASP A 18 10.57 -0.50 5.08
CA ASP A 18 9.57 -1.50 4.71
C ASP A 18 8.27 -1.38 5.52
N TYR A 19 8.22 -0.47 6.51
CA TYR A 19 7.08 -0.35 7.42
C TYR A 19 5.96 0.52 6.84
N TRP A 20 4.78 -0.08 6.71
CA TRP A 20 3.55 0.58 6.30
C TRP A 20 2.50 0.49 7.40
N ARG A 21 1.98 1.63 7.82
CA ARG A 21 0.84 1.72 8.72
C ARG A 21 -0.45 1.48 7.95
N LEU A 22 -1.19 0.45 8.37
CA LEU A 22 -2.54 0.20 7.90
C LEU A 22 -3.52 1.20 8.51
N LEU A 23 -4.31 1.84 7.67
CA LEU A 23 -5.40 2.73 8.07
C LEU A 23 -6.70 2.20 7.46
N ILE A 24 -7.64 1.82 8.31
CA ILE A 24 -8.99 1.47 7.89
C ILE A 24 -9.78 2.76 7.68
N GLU A 25 -10.35 2.94 6.49
CA GLU A 25 -11.24 4.07 6.22
C GLU A 25 -12.63 3.73 6.78
N GLY A 26 -12.90 4.20 8.01
CA GLY A 26 -14.15 3.94 8.74
C GLY A 26 -13.90 3.59 10.22
N SER A 27 -14.87 2.94 10.85
CA SER A 27 -14.85 2.60 12.28
C SER A 27 -14.37 1.17 12.60
N GLY A 28 -13.96 0.40 11.59
CA GLY A 28 -13.48 -0.97 11.77
C GLY A 28 -12.15 -1.03 12.53
N LYS A 29 -12.02 -1.97 13.46
CA LYS A 29 -10.79 -2.21 14.24
C LYS A 29 -9.92 -3.36 13.72
N THR A 30 -10.47 -4.14 12.78
CA THR A 30 -9.83 -5.31 12.18
C THR A 30 -9.96 -5.19 10.68
N TRP A 31 -8.86 -5.45 9.97
CA TRP A 31 -8.83 -5.41 8.51
C TRP A 31 -9.60 -6.61 7.94
N LYS A 32 -10.43 -6.35 6.93
CA LYS A 32 -11.19 -7.37 6.21
C LYS A 32 -10.98 -7.23 4.70
N GLN A 33 -11.27 -8.31 3.98
CA GLN A 33 -11.42 -8.28 2.53
C GLN A 33 -12.48 -7.24 2.13
N ASP A 34 -12.30 -6.60 0.97
CA ASP A 34 -13.20 -5.59 0.39
C ASP A 34 -13.41 -4.34 1.25
N GLN A 35 -12.61 -4.19 2.31
CA GLN A 35 -12.61 -3.00 3.13
C GLN A 35 -11.68 -1.94 2.53
N ARG A 36 -12.20 -0.71 2.44
CA ARG A 36 -11.41 0.45 2.03
C ARG A 36 -10.33 0.74 3.07
N ILE A 37 -9.09 0.73 2.63
CA ILE A 37 -7.93 1.01 3.46
C ILE A 37 -6.98 1.99 2.79
N ARG A 38 -6.02 2.48 3.57
CA ARG A 38 -4.80 3.12 3.08
C ARG A 38 -3.60 2.49 3.74
N LEU A 39 -2.49 2.49 3.02
CA LEU A 39 -1.18 2.14 3.55
C LEU A 39 -0.36 3.43 3.60
N GLN A 40 0.10 3.83 4.79
CA GLN A 40 0.94 5.00 4.98
C GLN A 40 2.35 4.56 5.37
N HIS A 41 3.33 4.91 4.55
CA HIS A 41 4.73 4.64 4.83
C HIS A 41 5.15 5.37 6.11
N VAL A 42 5.71 4.64 7.07
CA VAL A 42 5.95 5.17 8.43
C VAL A 42 6.97 6.31 8.41
N ASP A 43 8.10 6.13 7.72
CA ASP A 43 9.22 7.09 7.79
C ASP A 43 8.97 8.37 6.98
N THR A 44 8.18 8.28 5.90
CA THR A 44 7.98 9.44 4.99
C THR A 44 6.60 10.08 5.12
N GLY A 45 5.67 9.41 5.78
CA GLY A 45 4.25 9.80 5.88
C GLY A 45 3.48 9.70 4.56
N GLY A 46 4.08 9.18 3.49
CA GLY A 46 3.44 9.04 2.18
C GLY A 46 2.44 7.89 2.13
N TYR A 47 1.25 8.13 1.59
CA TYR A 47 0.27 7.10 1.29
C TYR A 47 0.61 6.40 -0.02
N LEU A 48 0.51 5.06 -0.04
CA LEU A 48 0.65 4.26 -1.25
C LEU A 48 -0.41 4.69 -2.27
N HIS A 49 0.03 5.14 -3.43
CA HIS A 49 -0.80 5.81 -4.42
C HIS A 49 -0.52 5.25 -5.81
N SER A 50 -1.58 5.10 -6.61
CA SER A 50 -1.50 4.80 -8.04
C SER A 50 -2.46 5.69 -8.80
N HIS A 51 -2.20 5.95 -10.06
CA HIS A 51 -2.99 6.85 -10.88
C HIS A 51 -2.78 6.54 -12.36
N ASP A 52 -3.56 7.15 -13.25
CA ASP A 52 -3.50 6.87 -14.69
C ASP A 52 -2.30 7.52 -15.41
N LYS A 53 -1.11 7.39 -14.83
CA LYS A 53 0.16 7.63 -15.51
C LYS A 53 0.85 6.31 -15.76
N LYS A 54 1.07 5.99 -17.02
CA LYS A 54 1.55 4.68 -17.47
C LYS A 54 2.93 4.76 -18.08
N TYR A 55 3.72 3.71 -17.88
CA TYR A 55 4.97 3.52 -18.61
C TYR A 55 4.69 3.30 -20.10
N GLN A 56 5.56 3.83 -20.97
CA GLN A 56 5.38 3.77 -22.42
C GLN A 56 6.25 2.72 -23.12
N ARG A 57 7.34 2.28 -22.49
CA ARG A 57 8.32 1.34 -23.08
C ARG A 57 8.30 0.01 -22.33
N ILE A 58 9.30 -0.20 -21.47
CA ILE A 58 9.33 -1.35 -20.57
C ILE A 58 8.16 -1.23 -19.59
N ALA A 59 7.49 -2.35 -19.31
CA ALA A 59 6.25 -2.37 -18.52
C ALA A 59 5.13 -1.49 -19.10
N GLY A 60 5.11 -1.36 -20.44
CA GLY A 60 4.12 -0.58 -21.19
C GLY A 60 2.69 -0.85 -20.72
N GLY A 61 1.96 0.22 -20.40
CA GLY A 61 0.58 0.15 -19.93
C GLY A 61 0.40 -0.04 -18.42
N GLN A 62 1.46 -0.41 -17.68
CA GLN A 62 1.42 -0.45 -16.21
C GLN A 62 1.43 0.97 -15.64
N GLN A 63 0.71 1.19 -14.55
CA GLN A 63 0.65 2.47 -13.85
C GLN A 63 1.84 2.69 -12.90
N GLU A 64 2.18 3.96 -12.68
CA GLU A 64 3.13 4.36 -11.63
C GLU A 64 2.51 4.16 -10.24
N VAL A 65 3.28 3.52 -9.35
CA VAL A 65 3.00 3.45 -7.92
C VAL A 65 4.00 4.32 -7.17
N CYS A 66 3.50 5.22 -6.32
CA CYS A 66 4.33 6.18 -5.59
C CYS A 66 3.72 6.56 -4.23
N GLY A 67 4.46 7.33 -3.44
CA GLY A 67 4.02 7.85 -2.14
C GLY A 67 3.60 9.33 -2.24
N ILE A 68 2.39 9.66 -1.81
CA ILE A 68 1.90 11.05 -1.71
C ILE A 68 1.42 11.34 -0.28
N ARG A 69 1.81 12.49 0.30
CA ARG A 69 1.51 12.83 1.71
C ARG A 69 0.04 13.20 1.98
N GLU A 70 -0.73 13.46 0.94
CA GLU A 70 -2.15 13.83 1.04
C GLU A 70 -3.06 12.61 0.85
N LYS A 71 -4.15 12.54 1.62
CA LYS A 71 -5.23 11.59 1.35
C LYS A 71 -5.97 12.02 0.08
N ARG A 72 -6.14 11.09 -0.86
CA ARG A 72 -6.82 11.24 -2.15
C ARG A 72 -7.73 10.04 -2.41
N ALA A 73 -8.52 10.07 -3.49
CA ALA A 73 -9.29 8.90 -3.92
C ALA A 73 -8.35 7.77 -4.37
N ASP A 74 -7.32 8.15 -5.11
CA ASP A 74 -6.30 7.31 -5.77
C ASP A 74 -5.29 6.61 -4.83
N ASN A 75 -5.41 6.83 -3.51
CA ASN A 75 -4.63 6.10 -2.50
C ASN A 75 -5.54 5.38 -1.51
N VAL A 76 -6.73 4.97 -1.98
CA VAL A 76 -7.61 4.00 -1.33
C VAL A 76 -7.41 2.66 -2.02
N TRP A 77 -7.18 1.62 -1.23
CA TRP A 77 -7.00 0.25 -1.70
C TRP A 77 -8.02 -0.68 -1.04
N LEU A 78 -8.21 -1.84 -1.64
CA LEU A 78 -8.99 -2.94 -1.09
C LEU A 78 -8.14 -4.21 -1.17
N ALA A 79 -8.18 -5.05 -0.14
CA ALA A 79 -7.72 -6.42 -0.27
C ALA A 79 -8.76 -7.21 -1.08
N ALA A 80 -8.31 -7.93 -2.09
CA ALA A 80 -9.14 -8.79 -2.94
C ALA A 80 -8.44 -10.15 -3.12
N GLU A 81 -9.23 -11.20 -3.36
CA GLU A 81 -8.76 -12.55 -3.73
C GLU A 81 -7.76 -13.18 -2.72
N GLY A 82 -7.97 -12.93 -1.41
CA GLY A 82 -7.05 -13.39 -0.37
C GLY A 82 -7.24 -14.86 0.04
N VAL A 83 -6.15 -15.50 0.45
CA VAL A 83 -6.15 -16.75 1.23
C VAL A 83 -5.78 -16.40 2.66
N TYR A 84 -6.75 -16.49 3.58
CA TYR A 84 -6.58 -16.06 4.98
C TYR A 84 -6.32 -17.25 5.90
N LEU A 85 -5.21 -17.19 6.64
CA LEU A 85 -4.86 -18.21 7.63
C LEU A 85 -5.81 -18.15 8.84
N PRO A 86 -6.01 -19.26 9.57
CA PRO A 86 -6.80 -19.28 10.78
C PRO A 86 -6.32 -18.24 11.80
N VAL A 87 -7.27 -17.59 12.47
CA VAL A 87 -6.98 -16.66 13.56
C VAL A 87 -6.70 -17.49 14.81
N ASN A 88 -5.49 -17.36 15.37
CA ASN A 88 -5.22 -17.86 16.72
C ASN A 88 -6.04 -17.00 17.70
N GLN A 89 -7.08 -17.56 18.29
CA GLN A 89 -7.75 -16.93 19.43
C GLN A 89 -6.88 -17.17 20.67
N SER A 90 -6.32 -16.09 21.21
CA SER A 90 -5.71 -16.06 22.55
C SER A 90 -6.79 -15.94 23.62
#